data_AF-A0A7V6FFL5-F1
#
_entry.id   AF-A0A7V6FFL5-F1
#
_cell.length_a   1.000
_cell.length_b   1.000
_cell.length_c   1.000
_cell.angle_alpha   90.00
_cell.angle_beta   90.00
_cell.angle_gamma   90.00
#
_symmetry.space_group_name_H-M   'P 1'
#
loop_
_entity.id
_entity.type
_entity.pdbx_description
1 polymer ?
#
loop_
_entity_poly.entity_id
_entity_poly.type
_entity_poly.pdbx_seq_one_letter_code
_entity_poly.pdbx_strand_id
1 'polypeptide(L)'
;MGSDYVTHPPDMLGVIYTDVTITNNTDVPIKQLYLTMLDEVGRATHNYGYFPEDSTIAPGESVTLTSFGADELTPIRLTYSFYLDDVEYDMEYDFTLDHYQQLMPIRRA
;
A
#
# COMPACT_ATOMS: atom_id res chain seq x y z
N MET A 1 3.69 -29.12 28.58
CA MET A 1 4.34 -27.84 28.89
C MET A 1 3.88 -26.87 27.83
N GLY A 2 2.90 -26.04 28.20
CA GLY A 2 2.12 -25.24 27.27
C GLY A 2 2.90 -24.02 26.80
N SER A 3 2.83 -23.76 25.50
CA SER A 3 3.31 -22.55 24.86
C SER A 3 2.62 -21.32 25.44
N ASP A 4 3.38 -20.29 25.77
CA ASP A 4 2.87 -18.98 26.16
C ASP A 4 2.09 -18.37 24.99
N TYR A 5 0.80 -18.14 25.22
CA TYR A 5 -0.05 -17.39 24.29
C TYR A 5 0.11 -15.90 24.61
N VAL A 6 0.59 -15.13 23.63
CA VAL A 6 0.50 -13.67 23.68
C VAL A 6 -0.98 -13.32 23.47
N THR A 7 -1.65 -12.94 24.55
CA THR A 7 -3.04 -12.48 24.54
C THR A 7 -3.08 -11.06 23.99
N HIS A 8 -3.61 -10.88 22.79
CA HIS A 8 -4.03 -9.57 22.29
C HIS A 8 -5.47 -9.30 22.75
N PRO A 9 -5.79 -8.09 23.28
CA PRO A 9 -7.14 -7.74 23.71
C PRO A 9 -8.14 -7.79 22.53
N PRO A 10 -9.43 -8.12 22.80
CA PRO A 10 -10.43 -8.45 21.79
C PRO A 10 -10.87 -7.29 20.88
N ASP A 11 -10.34 -6.08 21.10
CA ASP A 11 -10.72 -4.87 20.37
C ASP A 11 -9.77 -4.55 19.18
N MET A 12 -8.82 -5.44 18.88
CA MET A 12 -7.90 -5.32 17.73
C MET A 12 -8.32 -6.17 16.51
N LEU A 13 -9.62 -6.43 16.34
CA LEU A 13 -10.14 -7.26 15.24
C LEU A 13 -10.44 -6.49 13.94
N GLY A 14 -10.20 -5.17 13.88
CA GLY A 14 -10.43 -4.35 12.68
C GLY A 14 -9.18 -4.07 11.83
N VAL A 15 -8.00 -4.03 12.45
CA VAL A 15 -6.78 -3.59 11.77
C VAL A 15 -6.20 -4.73 10.94
N ILE A 16 -6.35 -4.63 9.62
CA ILE A 16 -5.65 -5.50 8.68
C ILE A 16 -4.28 -4.87 8.42
N TYR A 17 -3.22 -5.52 8.89
CA TYR A 17 -1.89 -5.25 8.36
C TYR A 17 -1.77 -5.97 7.03
N THR A 18 -1.52 -5.19 6.00
CA THR A 18 -1.38 -5.75 4.67
C THR A 18 -0.22 -5.18 3.90
N ASP A 19 0.19 -5.94 2.90
CA ASP A 19 1.16 -5.53 1.91
C ASP A 19 0.39 -4.99 0.70
N VAL A 20 0.66 -3.75 0.34
CA VAL A 20 0.14 -3.14 -0.90
C VAL A 20 1.21 -3.25 -1.96
N THR A 21 0.96 -4.06 -2.98
CA THR A 21 1.86 -4.16 -4.14
C THR A 21 1.39 -3.18 -5.21
N ILE A 22 2.29 -2.31 -5.67
CA ILE A 22 2.02 -1.34 -6.72
C ILE A 22 2.97 -1.63 -7.88
N THR A 23 2.40 -1.87 -9.06
CA THR A 23 3.16 -2.12 -10.28
C THR A 23 3.16 -0.86 -11.15
N ASN A 24 4.34 -0.42 -11.58
CA ASN A 24 4.44 0.66 -12.55
C ASN A 24 4.04 0.14 -13.95
N ASN A 25 2.80 0.39 -14.35
CA ASN A 25 2.28 0.09 -15.69
C ASN A 25 2.39 1.26 -16.66
N THR A 26 3.11 2.33 -16.30
CA THR A 26 3.40 3.45 -17.20
C THR A 26 4.60 3.14 -18.09
N ASP A 27 4.78 3.92 -19.15
CA ASP A 27 5.93 3.76 -20.06
C ASP A 27 7.21 4.44 -19.55
N VAL A 28 7.16 5.06 -18.37
CA VAL A 28 8.26 5.86 -17.80
C VAL A 28 8.59 5.44 -16.37
N PRO A 29 9.85 5.63 -15.91
CA PRO A 29 10.19 5.29 -14.53
C PRO A 29 9.55 6.26 -13.51
N ILE A 30 9.00 5.71 -12.42
CA ILE A 30 8.43 6.49 -11.32
C ILE A 30 9.52 6.83 -10.31
N LYS A 31 9.61 8.10 -9.91
CA LYS A 31 10.64 8.62 -8.99
C LYS A 31 10.25 8.48 -7.52
N GLN A 32 9.00 8.80 -7.22
CA GLN A 32 8.47 8.79 -5.86
C GLN A 32 7.03 8.31 -5.88
N LEU A 33 6.65 7.65 -4.79
CA LEU A 33 5.32 7.11 -4.61
C LEU A 33 4.87 7.36 -3.17
N TYR A 34 3.66 7.86 -3.02
CA TYR A 34 2.99 8.08 -1.75
C TYR A 34 1.65 7.38 -1.77
N LEU A 35 1.37 6.69 -0.69
CA LEU A 35 0.07 6.10 -0.46
C LEU A 35 -0.51 6.72 0.81
N THR A 36 -1.58 7.46 0.65
CA THR A 36 -2.22 8.26 1.69
C THR A 36 -3.56 7.65 2.04
N MET A 37 -3.74 7.24 3.30
CA MET A 37 -5.05 6.87 3.82
C MET A 37 -5.90 8.13 3.98
N LEU A 38 -7.18 8.02 3.64
CA LEU A 38 -8.16 9.09 3.78
C LEU A 38 -9.27 8.68 4.76
N ASP A 39 -9.89 9.68 5.40
CA ASP A 39 -11.16 9.48 6.11
C ASP A 39 -12.36 9.50 5.14
N GLU A 40 -13.57 9.27 5.67
CA GLU A 40 -14.82 9.23 4.90
C GLU A 40 -15.13 10.53 4.13
N VAL A 41 -14.49 11.65 4.50
CA VAL A 41 -14.67 12.96 3.83
C VAL A 41 -13.44 13.36 3.01
N GLY A 42 -12.52 12.43 2.76
CA GLY A 42 -11.37 12.60 1.87
C GLY A 42 -10.18 13.33 2.49
N ARG A 43 -10.06 13.39 3.82
CA ARG A 43 -8.91 14.02 4.50
C ARG A 43 -7.83 12.99 4.79
N ALA A 44 -6.57 13.36 4.54
CA ALA A 44 -5.43 12.52 4.85
C ALA A 44 -5.32 12.19 6.35
N THR A 45 -5.24 10.90 6.68
CA THR A 45 -5.10 10.38 8.05
C THR A 45 -3.74 9.73 8.29
N HIS A 46 -3.16 9.11 7.26
CA HIS A 46 -1.86 8.48 7.31
C HIS A 46 -1.15 8.53 5.96
N ASN A 47 0.17 8.63 5.94
CA ASN A 47 0.96 8.66 4.71
C ASN A 47 2.06 7.60 4.78
N TYR A 48 2.17 6.81 3.70
CA TYR A 48 3.22 5.84 3.49
C TYR A 48 4.00 6.26 2.24
N GLY A 49 5.27 6.62 2.41
CA GLY A 49 6.13 7.03 1.31
C GLY A 49 7.08 5.92 0.90
N TYR A 50 7.28 5.75 -0.40
CA TYR A 50 8.37 4.97 -0.96
C TYR A 50 9.27 5.88 -1.80
N PHE A 51 10.52 6.00 -1.33
CA PHE A 51 11.56 6.79 -1.95
C PHE A 51 12.72 5.85 -2.25
N PRO A 52 12.86 5.38 -3.50
CA PRO A 52 14.06 4.68 -3.90
C PRO A 52 15.23 5.66 -3.79
N GLU A 53 16.10 5.50 -2.78
CA GLU A 53 17.18 6.45 -2.46
C GLU A 53 18.08 6.76 -3.67
N ASP A 54 18.29 5.78 -4.55
CA ASP A 54 19.16 5.89 -5.74
C ASP A 54 18.56 5.23 -7.00
N SER A 55 17.24 4.98 -7.04
CA SER A 55 16.60 4.29 -8.17
C SER A 55 15.29 4.96 -8.58
N THR A 56 14.67 4.40 -9.60
CA THR A 56 13.27 4.64 -9.96
C THR A 56 12.56 3.29 -9.97
N ILE A 57 11.23 3.31 -9.95
CA ILE A 57 10.43 2.10 -10.20
C ILE A 57 10.29 2.00 -11.72
N ALA A 58 11.01 1.09 -12.35
CA ALA A 58 11.00 0.95 -13.81
C ALA A 58 9.64 0.45 -14.34
N PRO A 59 9.31 0.65 -15.63
CA PRO A 59 8.15 0.03 -16.25
C PRO A 59 8.12 -1.50 -16.02
N GLY A 60 7.00 -2.01 -15.51
CA GLY A 60 6.79 -3.41 -15.13
C GLY A 60 7.35 -3.81 -13.76
N GLU A 61 8.10 -2.93 -13.09
CA GLU A 61 8.58 -3.18 -11.74
C GLU A 61 7.45 -2.99 -10.72
N SER A 62 7.51 -3.75 -9.62
CA SER A 62 6.56 -3.64 -8.52
C SER A 62 7.27 -3.30 -7.22
N VAL A 63 6.66 -2.42 -6.45
CA VAL A 63 7.07 -2.11 -5.08
C VAL A 63 6.03 -2.64 -4.11
N THR A 64 6.48 -3.14 -2.96
CA THR A 64 5.59 -3.60 -1.91
C THR A 64 5.73 -2.67 -0.71
N LEU A 65 4.64 -1.98 -0.39
CA LEU A 65 4.51 -1.21 0.84
C LEU A 65 4.01 -2.16 1.93
N THR A 66 4.91 -2.51 2.85
CA THR A 66 4.61 -3.45 3.94
C THR A 66 4.03 -2.76 5.16
N SER A 67 3.31 -3.50 5.99
CA SER A 67 2.73 -3.00 7.26
C SER A 67 1.76 -1.84 7.06
N PHE A 68 1.02 -1.85 5.95
CA PHE A 68 -0.09 -0.94 5.74
C PHE A 68 -1.22 -1.34 6.68
N GLY A 69 -1.44 -0.56 7.74
CA GLY A 69 -2.52 -0.79 8.69
C GLY A 69 -3.78 -0.06 8.23
N ALA A 70 -4.75 -0.78 7.67
CA ALA A 70 -6.00 -0.20 7.21
C ALA A 70 -7.19 -1.11 7.53
N ASP A 71 -8.37 -0.47 7.60
CA ASP A 71 -9.63 -1.17 7.77
C ASP A 71 -10.25 -1.47 6.39
N GLU A 72 -11.23 -2.38 6.32
CA GLU A 72 -11.96 -2.66 5.08
C GLU A 72 -12.58 -1.38 4.51
N LEU A 73 -12.62 -1.24 3.18
CA LEU A 73 -13.14 -0.07 2.48
C LEU A 73 -12.42 1.26 2.83
N THR A 74 -11.22 1.21 3.41
CA THR A 74 -10.41 2.41 3.62
C THR A 74 -10.17 3.10 2.27
N PRO A 75 -10.59 4.36 2.11
CA PRO A 75 -10.25 5.15 0.94
C PRO A 75 -8.77 5.52 0.99
N ILE A 76 -8.10 5.38 -0.14
CA ILE A 76 -6.67 5.58 -0.30
C ILE A 76 -6.44 6.47 -1.51
N ARG A 77 -5.45 7.34 -1.38
CA ARG A 77 -4.90 8.15 -2.46
C ARG A 77 -3.50 7.69 -2.79
N LEU A 78 -3.27 7.33 -4.05
CA LEU A 78 -1.93 7.14 -4.59
C LEU A 78 -1.49 8.44 -5.25
N THR A 79 -0.35 8.96 -4.83
CA THR A 79 0.34 10.07 -5.49
C THR A 79 1.69 9.58 -5.98
N TYR A 80 2.03 9.81 -7.24
CA TYR A 80 3.35 9.46 -7.77
C TYR A 80 3.86 10.52 -8.75
N SER A 81 5.18 10.64 -8.87
CA SER A 81 5.80 11.54 -9.85
C SER A 81 6.78 10.83 -10.77
N PHE A 82 6.91 11.35 -11.99
CA PHE A 82 7.85 10.88 -13.01
C PHE A 82 8.34 12.06 -13.86
N TYR A 83 9.45 11.85 -14.57
CA TYR A 83 9.94 12.80 -15.56
C TYR A 83 9.60 12.35 -16.97
N LEU A 84 9.12 13.27 -17.80
CA LEU A 84 9.00 13.11 -19.25
C LEU A 84 9.57 14.36 -19.90
N ASP A 85 10.58 14.20 -20.76
CA ASP A 85 11.26 15.29 -21.46
C ASP A 85 11.75 16.42 -20.50
N ASP A 86 12.40 16.05 -19.40
CA ASP A 86 12.89 16.94 -18.33
C ASP A 86 11.80 17.72 -17.56
N VAL A 87 10.51 17.39 -17.78
CA VAL A 87 9.38 17.96 -17.04
C VAL A 87 8.89 16.94 -16.01
N GLU A 88 8.74 17.37 -14.76
CA GLU A 88 8.14 16.55 -13.69
C GLU A 88 6.62 16.59 -13.77
N TYR A 89 5.99 15.43 -13.76
CA TYR A 89 4.55 15.26 -13.70
C TYR A 89 4.18 14.58 -12.40
N ASP A 90 3.18 15.14 -11.72
CA ASP A 90 2.57 14.56 -10.54
C ASP A 90 1.19 14.01 -10.91
N MET A 91 0.93 12.77 -10.49
CA MET A 91 -0.33 12.08 -10.71
C MET A 91 -0.95 11.71 -9.38
N GLU A 92 -2.28 11.84 -9.30
CA GLU A 92 -3.06 11.48 -8.12
C GLU A 92 -4.25 10.62 -8.55
N TYR A 93 -4.49 9.52 -7.82
CA TYR A 93 -5.67 8.69 -8.01
C TYR A 93 -6.18 8.14 -6.68
N ASP A 94 -7.50 8.27 -6.45
CA ASP A 94 -8.18 7.74 -5.27
C ASP A 94 -8.81 6.39 -5.60
N PHE A 95 -8.62 5.42 -4.71
CA PHE A 95 -9.24 4.10 -4.79
C PHE A 95 -9.59 3.61 -3.39
N THR A 96 -10.54 2.68 -3.31
CA THR A 96 -10.91 2.03 -2.07
C THR A 96 -10.28 0.65 -2.04
N LEU A 97 -9.74 0.23 -0.89
CA LEU A 97 -9.36 -1.17 -0.72
C LEU A 97 -10.62 -2.04 -0.78
N ASP A 98 -10.81 -2.71 -1.91
CA ASP A 98 -11.86 -3.70 -2.09
C ASP A 98 -11.28 -5.11 -1.87
N HIS A 99 -11.88 -5.81 -0.91
CA HIS A 99 -11.67 -7.19 -0.46
C HIS A 99 -10.29 -7.88 -0.69
N TYR A 100 -9.56 -8.12 0.40
CA TYR A 100 -8.41 -9.03 0.44
C TYR A 100 -8.86 -10.50 0.32
N GLN A 101 -8.56 -11.17 -0.81
CA GLN A 101 -8.65 -12.62 -0.88
C GLN A 101 -7.44 -13.26 -0.20
N GLN A 102 -7.61 -13.69 1.06
CA GLN A 102 -6.59 -14.46 1.76
C GLN A 102 -6.47 -15.86 1.12
N LEU A 103 -5.47 -16.06 0.24
CA LEU A 103 -5.09 -17.40 -0.20
C LEU A 103 -4.32 -18.10 0.93
N MET A 104 -5.00 -18.86 1.78
CA MET A 104 -4.30 -19.77 2.69
C MET A 104 -3.74 -20.97 1.90
N PRO A 105 -2.51 -21.43 2.18
CA PRO A 105 -2.02 -22.69 1.64
C PRO A 105 -2.82 -23.87 2.22
N ILE A 106 -3.32 -24.74 1.34
CA ILE A 106 -3.90 -26.04 1.72
C ILE A 106 -2.80 -26.85 2.43
N ARG A 107 -2.93 -27.04 3.75
CA ARG A 107 -2.21 -28.11 4.43
C ARG A 107 -2.99 -29.41 4.21
N ARG A 108 -2.45 -30.31 3.39
CA ARG A 108 -2.88 -31.71 3.36
C ARG A 108 -2.53 -32.35 4.71
N ALA A 109 -3.51 -33.02 5.32
CA ALA A 109 -3.28 -34.03 6.35
C ALA A 109 -2.78 -35.33 5.71
#